data_AF-A0A135I630-F1
#
_entry.id   AF-A0A135I630-F1
#
_cell.length_a   1.000
_cell.length_b   1.000
_cell.length_c   1.000
_cell.angle_alpha   90.00
_cell.angle_beta   90.00
_cell.angle_gamma   90.00
#
_symmetry.space_group_name_H-M   'P 1'
#
loop_
_entity.id
_entity.type
_entity.pdbx_description
1 polymer ?
#
loop_
_entity_poly.entity_id
_entity_poly.type
_entity_poly.pdbx_seq_one_letter_code
_entity_poly.pdbx_strand_id
1 'polypeptide(L)'
;MPLTNLQGVELYAYDLNNTGPDMHIGPADSVSVVGFPFGIQAGGSLAVWATGFMASEPEVNFKELPTFLIDCRSRQGQSGSAVIAYRSGGSVAMKDGNTAIFSGPVTKFLGVYSGRINSESDLGIVWKASAIKELVDSI
;
A
#
# COMPACT_ATOMS: atom_id res chain seq x y z
N MET A 1 19.83 -6.52 -3.28
CA MET A 1 20.77 -7.30 -2.44
C MET A 1 19.95 -8.01 -1.37
N PRO A 2 20.22 -9.28 -1.06
CA PRO A 2 19.54 -9.97 0.03
C PRO A 2 19.83 -9.28 1.37
N LEU A 3 18.87 -9.31 2.30
CA LEU A 3 19.08 -8.84 3.67
C LEU A 3 20.02 -9.82 4.38
N THR A 4 21.23 -9.38 4.73
CA THR A 4 22.29 -10.25 5.24
C THR A 4 22.45 -10.23 6.76
N ASN A 5 21.90 -9.24 7.45
CA ASN A 5 21.96 -9.14 8.90
C ASN A 5 20.57 -8.82 9.48
N LEU A 6 19.96 -9.81 10.12
CA LEU A 6 18.61 -9.74 10.70
C LEU A 6 18.63 -9.91 12.23
N GLN A 7 19.80 -9.85 12.87
CA GLN A 7 19.89 -10.05 14.31
C GLN A 7 19.22 -8.88 15.04
N GLY A 8 18.19 -9.18 15.85
CA GLY A 8 17.39 -8.17 16.54
C GLY A 8 16.41 -7.41 15.63
N VAL A 9 16.19 -7.89 14.40
CA VAL A 9 15.24 -7.30 13.44
C VAL A 9 14.03 -8.22 13.31
N GLU A 10 12.84 -7.69 13.56
CA GLU A 10 11.59 -8.36 13.23
C GLU A 10 11.14 -7.93 11.82
N LEU A 11 10.78 -8.90 10.99
CA LEU A 11 10.36 -8.65 9.61
C LEU A 11 8.83 -8.63 9.52
N TYR A 12 8.31 -7.51 9.02
CA TYR A 12 6.89 -7.34 8.72
C TYR A 12 6.72 -7.33 7.20
N ALA A 13 6.71 -8.52 6.59
CA ALA A 13 6.56 -8.69 5.16
C ALA A 13 5.09 -8.67 4.71
N TYR A 14 4.85 -8.20 3.48
CA TYR A 14 3.55 -8.32 2.83
C TYR A 14 3.51 -9.59 1.99
N ASP A 15 2.56 -10.48 2.28
CA ASP A 15 2.36 -11.71 1.53
C ASP A 15 1.58 -11.43 0.23
N LEU A 16 2.15 -11.82 -0.91
CA LEU A 16 1.53 -11.67 -2.23
C LEU A 16 0.44 -12.71 -2.50
N ASN A 17 0.47 -13.85 -1.81
CA ASN A 17 -0.57 -14.88 -1.90
C ASN A 17 -1.73 -14.61 -0.94
N ASN A 18 -1.49 -13.87 0.13
CA ASN A 18 -2.50 -13.41 1.08
C ASN A 18 -2.28 -11.93 1.42
N THR A 19 -2.87 -11.05 0.61
CA THR A 19 -2.73 -9.61 0.79
C THR A 19 -3.53 -9.04 1.96
N GLY A 20 -4.20 -9.88 2.75
CA GLY A 20 -5.09 -9.49 3.83
C GLY A 20 -6.57 -9.61 3.46
N PRO A 21 -7.49 -9.25 4.38
CA PRO A 21 -8.93 -9.40 4.17
C PRO A 21 -9.40 -8.63 2.93
N ASP A 22 -10.46 -9.13 2.29
CA ASP A 22 -11.04 -8.49 1.11
C ASP A 22 -11.97 -7.33 1.49
N MET A 23 -11.39 -6.33 2.14
CA MET A 23 -12.06 -5.10 2.52
C MET A 23 -12.51 -4.33 1.28
N HIS A 24 -13.68 -3.73 1.35
CA HIS A 24 -14.10 -2.73 0.37
C HIS A 24 -13.16 -1.51 0.48
N ILE A 25 -12.51 -1.17 -0.63
CA ILE A 25 -11.62 -0.02 -0.75
C ILE A 25 -11.91 0.61 -2.10
N GLY A 26 -12.44 1.82 -2.09
CA GLY A 26 -12.81 2.58 -3.28
C GLY A 26 -12.28 4.02 -3.23
N PRO A 27 -12.69 4.87 -4.19
CA PRO A 27 -12.36 6.29 -4.16
C PRO A 27 -12.69 6.93 -2.81
N ALA A 28 -11.85 7.87 -2.38
CA ALA A 28 -11.91 8.55 -1.08
C ALA A 28 -11.63 7.69 0.17
N ASP A 29 -11.43 6.37 0.04
CA ASP A 29 -10.95 5.57 1.18
C ASP A 29 -9.50 5.93 1.53
N SER A 30 -9.20 5.95 2.82
CA SER A 30 -7.85 6.23 3.32
C SER A 30 -6.89 5.07 3.01
N VAL A 31 -5.72 5.42 2.50
CA VAL A 31 -4.59 4.51 2.20
C VAL A 31 -3.28 5.12 2.70
N SER A 32 -2.29 4.28 3.01
CA SER A 32 -1.00 4.72 3.51
C SER A 32 0.14 4.18 2.64
N VAL A 33 1.05 5.08 2.25
CA VAL A 33 2.35 4.74 1.67
C VAL A 33 3.35 4.58 2.81
N VAL A 34 3.78 3.34 3.06
CA VAL A 34 4.61 2.96 4.21
C VAL A 34 6.05 2.76 3.75
N GLY A 35 6.89 3.75 4.03
CA GLY A 35 8.29 3.77 3.58
C GLY A 35 9.16 4.80 4.28
N PHE A 36 10.25 5.21 3.64
CA PHE A 36 11.31 6.04 4.26
C PHE A 36 11.53 7.34 3.47
N PRO A 37 10.60 8.31 3.54
CA PRO A 37 10.73 9.58 2.82
C PRO A 37 12.03 10.29 3.24
N PHE A 38 12.83 10.71 2.27
CA PHE A 38 14.16 11.29 2.48
C PHE A 38 15.13 10.42 3.30
N GLY A 39 14.89 9.10 3.36
CA GLY A 39 15.64 8.19 4.23
C GLY A 39 15.32 8.32 5.72
N ILE A 40 14.27 9.08 6.07
CA ILE A 40 13.86 9.29 7.46
C ILE A 40 13.19 8.02 7.97
N GLN A 41 13.63 7.60 9.16
CA GLN A 41 13.01 6.55 9.95
C GLN A 41 12.14 7.21 11.02
N ALA A 42 10.99 6.62 11.30
CA ALA A 42 10.25 6.93 12.51
C ALA A 42 10.99 6.38 13.75
N GLY A 43 10.35 6.43 14.92
CA GLY A 43 10.91 5.81 16.12
C GLY A 43 11.15 4.31 15.92
N GLY A 44 12.26 3.80 16.46
CA GLY A 44 12.58 2.36 16.41
C GLY A 44 12.90 1.82 15.02
N SER A 45 13.43 2.66 14.12
CA SER A 45 13.74 2.28 12.72
C SER A 45 12.53 1.88 11.87
N LEU A 46 11.33 2.26 12.31
CA LEU A 46 10.09 1.97 11.60
C LEU A 46 9.90 2.91 10.39
N ALA A 47 9.15 2.42 9.41
CA ALA A 47 8.74 3.21 8.27
C ALA A 47 7.76 4.33 8.67
N VAL A 48 7.79 5.44 7.94
CA VAL A 48 6.82 6.53 8.03
C VAL A 48 5.58 6.17 7.22
N TRP A 49 4.41 6.41 7.81
CA TRP A 49 3.11 6.20 7.17
C TRP A 49 2.62 7.52 6.56
N ALA A 50 2.91 7.74 5.28
CA ALA A 50 2.34 8.87 4.55
C ALA A 50 0.91 8.51 4.13
N THR A 51 -0.08 9.00 4.86
CA THR A 51 -1.49 8.69 4.63
C THR A 51 -2.13 9.71 3.70
N GLY A 52 -2.94 9.21 2.78
CA GLY A 52 -3.72 9.96 1.82
C GLY A 52 -5.00 9.20 1.47
N PHE A 53 -5.52 9.44 0.28
CA PHE A 53 -6.78 8.86 -0.18
C PHE A 53 -6.63 8.16 -1.52
N MET A 54 -7.43 7.13 -1.75
CA MET A 54 -7.62 6.56 -3.07
C MET A 54 -8.20 7.63 -4.01
N ALA A 55 -7.51 7.93 -5.10
CA ALA A 55 -7.87 9.00 -6.03
C ALA A 55 -8.51 8.51 -7.33
N SER A 56 -8.53 7.20 -7.57
CA SER A 56 -9.21 6.58 -8.72
C SER A 56 -9.83 5.24 -8.33
N GLU A 57 -10.63 4.66 -9.21
CA GLU A 57 -11.21 3.33 -9.04
C GLU A 57 -10.09 2.26 -9.06
N PRO A 58 -9.81 1.54 -7.95
CA PRO A 58 -8.68 0.61 -7.88
C PRO A 58 -8.86 -0.62 -8.77
N GLU A 59 -10.10 -0.94 -9.15
CA GLU A 59 -10.40 -2.05 -10.05
C GLU A 59 -10.10 -1.71 -11.51
N VAL A 60 -10.19 -0.43 -11.89
CA VAL A 60 -9.94 0.04 -13.25
C VAL A 60 -8.45 0.29 -13.44
N ASN A 61 -7.92 -0.06 -14.61
CA ASN A 61 -6.50 0.16 -14.94
C ASN A 61 -6.29 1.60 -15.39
N PHE A 62 -5.37 2.33 -14.76
CA PHE A 62 -4.98 3.65 -15.21
C PHE A 62 -4.04 3.54 -16.43
N LYS A 63 -4.43 4.16 -17.55
CA LYS A 63 -3.69 4.16 -18.83
C LYS A 63 -3.34 2.74 -19.33
N GLU A 64 -4.28 1.81 -19.24
CA GLU A 64 -4.10 0.40 -19.65
C GLU A 64 -2.98 -0.35 -18.92
N LEU A 65 -2.44 0.22 -17.84
CA LEU A 65 -1.46 -0.42 -16.97
C LEU A 65 -2.15 -0.90 -15.69
N PRO A 66 -1.67 -1.99 -15.05
CA PRO A 66 -2.22 -2.49 -13.79
C PRO A 66 -1.83 -1.59 -12.61
N THR A 67 -2.30 -0.35 -12.67
CA THR A 67 -2.00 0.73 -11.75
C THR A 67 -3.27 1.48 -11.38
N PHE A 68 -3.25 2.16 -10.23
CA PHE A 68 -4.28 3.09 -9.77
C PHE A 68 -3.62 4.33 -9.16
N LEU A 69 -4.42 5.37 -8.93
CA LEU A 69 -3.96 6.65 -8.41
C LEU A 69 -4.34 6.82 -6.93
N ILE A 70 -3.46 7.46 -6.18
CA ILE A 70 -3.70 7.93 -4.82
C ILE A 70 -3.38 9.42 -4.73
N ASP A 71 -4.12 10.15 -3.90
CA ASP A 71 -3.76 11.52 -3.50
C ASP A 71 -3.05 11.44 -2.16
N CYS A 72 -1.72 11.61 -2.20
CA CYS A 72 -0.89 11.49 -1.01
C CYS A 72 0.32 12.40 -1.14
N ARG A 73 0.64 13.11 -0.06
CA ARG A 73 1.85 13.95 0.07
C ARG A 73 3.13 13.12 0.21
N SER A 74 3.35 12.22 -0.73
CA SER A 74 4.59 11.45 -0.88
C SER A 74 5.77 12.38 -1.16
N ARG A 75 6.97 11.89 -0.89
CA ARG A 75 8.24 12.61 -1.07
C ARG A 75 9.28 11.68 -1.69
N GLN A 76 10.39 12.25 -2.16
CA GLN A 76 11.52 11.46 -2.65
C GLN A 76 11.94 10.42 -1.59
N GLY A 77 12.30 9.21 -2.03
CA GLY A 77 12.60 8.09 -1.14
C GLY A 77 11.39 7.19 -0.81
N GLN A 78 10.17 7.58 -1.20
CA GLN A 78 8.98 6.72 -1.06
C GLN A 78 8.77 5.75 -2.25
N SER A 79 9.40 5.96 -3.41
CA SER A 79 9.27 5.01 -4.53
C SER A 79 9.78 3.61 -4.12
N GLY A 80 9.00 2.58 -4.43
CA GLY A 80 9.22 1.20 -3.98
C GLY A 80 8.51 0.85 -2.67
N SER A 81 7.86 1.80 -2.01
CA SER A 81 7.18 1.57 -0.73
C SER A 81 5.84 0.87 -0.89
N ALA A 82 5.46 0.12 0.13
CA ALA A 82 4.16 -0.55 0.16
C ALA A 82 3.02 0.47 0.30
N VAL A 83 1.91 0.19 -0.40
CA VAL A 83 0.66 0.91 -0.24
C VAL A 83 -0.36 -0.03 0.39
N ILE A 84 -0.95 0.41 1.50
CA ILE A 84 -1.88 -0.40 2.28
C ILE A 84 -3.17 0.35 2.59
N ALA A 85 -4.24 -0.40 2.78
CA ALA A 85 -5.40 0.06 3.53
C ALA A 85 -5.35 -0.52 4.93
N TYR A 86 -5.43 0.33 5.94
CA TYR A 86 -5.46 -0.06 7.34
C TYR A 86 -6.81 0.30 7.95
N ARG A 87 -7.36 -0.57 8.79
CA ARG A 87 -8.51 -0.30 9.66
C ARG A 87 -8.14 -0.73 11.07
N SER A 88 -8.48 0.07 12.08
CA SER A 88 -8.16 -0.23 13.48
C SER A 88 -8.99 -1.40 14.06
N GLY A 89 -9.98 -1.89 13.30
CA GLY A 89 -10.89 -2.96 13.68
C GLY A 89 -12.34 -2.49 13.64
N GLY A 90 -13.22 -3.19 14.35
CA GLY A 90 -14.64 -2.89 14.39
C GLY A 90 -15.36 -3.33 13.13
N SER A 91 -16.37 -2.55 12.73
CA SER A 91 -17.20 -2.82 11.55
C SER A 91 -16.48 -2.39 10.28
N VAL A 92 -16.11 -3.35 9.45
CA VAL A 92 -15.41 -3.12 8.18
C VAL A 92 -16.28 -3.60 7.02
N ALA A 93 -16.52 -2.73 6.05
CA ALA A 93 -17.18 -3.08 4.81
C ALA A 93 -16.29 -4.01 3.97
N MET A 94 -16.87 -5.07 3.45
CA MET A 94 -16.21 -6.10 2.67
C MET A 94 -16.57 -5.96 1.18
N LYS A 95 -15.70 -6.43 0.30
CA LYS A 95 -15.86 -6.31 -1.15
C LYS A 95 -17.11 -7.04 -1.68
N ASP A 96 -17.52 -8.11 -1.01
CA ASP A 96 -18.73 -8.88 -1.32
C ASP A 96 -20.03 -8.18 -0.91
N GLY A 97 -19.95 -6.94 -0.40
CA GLY A 97 -21.09 -6.16 0.09
C GLY A 97 -21.48 -6.46 1.53
N ASN A 98 -20.85 -7.44 2.19
CA ASN A 98 -21.09 -7.73 3.58
C ASN A 98 -20.33 -6.79 4.51
N THR A 99 -20.63 -6.89 5.80
CA THR A 99 -19.88 -6.22 6.87
C THR A 99 -19.26 -7.28 7.77
N ALA A 100 -17.96 -7.19 8.01
CA ALA A 100 -17.23 -8.05 8.93
C ALA A 100 -16.86 -7.29 10.21
N ILE A 101 -16.87 -8.00 11.35
CA ILE A 101 -16.41 -7.46 12.63
C ILE A 101 -15.02 -7.99 12.92
N PHE A 102 -14.05 -7.10 13.06
CA PHE A 102 -12.68 -7.45 13.44
C PHE A 102 -12.39 -6.99 14.88
N SER A 103 -11.90 -7.89 15.72
CA SER A 103 -11.54 -7.61 17.13
C SER A 103 -10.26 -6.80 17.28
N GLY A 104 -9.55 -6.54 16.18
CA GLY A 104 -8.29 -5.82 16.16
C GLY A 104 -8.01 -5.24 14.77
N PRO A 105 -6.85 -4.61 14.59
CA PRO A 105 -6.50 -3.97 13.35
C PRO A 105 -6.34 -4.96 12.21
N VAL A 106 -6.74 -4.53 11.02
CA VAL A 106 -6.58 -5.28 9.78
C VAL A 106 -5.95 -4.42 8.70
N THR A 107 -5.13 -5.06 7.88
CA THR A 107 -4.37 -4.42 6.81
C THR A 107 -4.57 -5.19 5.52
N LYS A 108 -4.85 -4.48 4.43
CA LYS A 108 -4.79 -5.03 3.07
C LYS A 108 -3.65 -4.39 2.30
N PHE A 109 -2.75 -5.20 1.76
CA PHE A 109 -1.71 -4.78 0.83
C PHE A 109 -2.32 -4.53 -0.55
N LEU A 110 -2.13 -3.31 -1.07
CA LEU A 110 -2.73 -2.88 -2.32
C LEU A 110 -1.74 -2.87 -3.48
N GLY A 111 -0.46 -2.66 -3.19
CA GLY A 111 0.53 -2.52 -4.24
C GLY A 111 1.78 -1.77 -3.83
N VAL A 112 2.59 -1.41 -4.83
CA VAL A 112 3.86 -0.70 -4.66
C VAL A 112 3.78 0.68 -5.28
N TYR A 113 4.09 1.69 -4.48
CA TYR A 113 4.15 3.09 -4.90
C TYR A 113 5.33 3.32 -5.87
N SER A 114 5.10 3.88 -7.05
CA SER A 114 6.18 4.12 -8.05
C SER A 114 6.62 5.57 -8.16
N GLY A 115 5.84 6.53 -7.66
CA GLY A 115 6.15 7.95 -7.80
C GLY A 115 4.92 8.78 -8.17
N ARG A 116 5.13 10.08 -8.36
CA ARG A 116 4.07 11.03 -8.70
C ARG A 116 3.88 11.12 -10.21
N ILE A 117 2.68 11.52 -10.64
CA ILE A 117 2.40 11.78 -12.06
C ILE A 117 3.26 12.92 -12.63
N ASN A 118 3.64 13.90 -11.79
CA ASN A 118 4.62 14.94 -12.07
C ASN A 118 5.15 15.53 -10.73
N SER A 119 6.08 16.47 -10.78
CA SER A 119 6.72 17.05 -9.59
C SER A 119 5.83 17.95 -8.74
N GLU A 120 4.77 18.51 -9.32
CA GLU A 120 3.88 19.51 -8.68
C GLU A 120 2.58 18.90 -8.16
N SER A 121 2.29 17.64 -8.52
CA SER A 121 1.06 16.95 -8.15
C SER A 121 1.23 16.10 -6.90
N ASP A 122 0.23 16.08 -6.02
CA ASP A 122 0.16 15.08 -4.94
C ASP A 122 -0.41 13.73 -5.43
N LEU A 123 -0.74 13.60 -6.72
CA LEU A 123 -1.20 12.34 -7.31
C LEU A 123 -0.04 11.38 -7.53
N GLY A 124 -0.14 10.25 -6.85
CA GLY A 124 0.77 9.13 -6.86
C GLY A 124 0.27 7.96 -7.71
N ILE A 125 1.19 7.24 -8.34
CA ILE A 125 0.90 6.01 -9.09
C ILE A 125 1.28 4.80 -8.22
N VAL A 126 0.39 3.82 -8.16
CA VAL A 126 0.59 2.56 -7.43
C VAL A 126 0.42 1.39 -8.39
N TRP A 127 1.41 0.51 -8.46
CA TRP A 127 1.31 -0.78 -9.15
C TRP A 127 0.53 -1.77 -8.31
N LYS A 128 -0.53 -2.35 -8.88
CA LYS A 128 -1.43 -3.29 -8.19
C LYS A 128 -0.65 -4.50 -7.67
N ALA A 129 -0.98 -4.98 -6.48
CA ALA A 129 -0.37 -6.18 -5.89
C ALA A 129 -0.44 -7.41 -6.82
N SER A 130 -1.50 -7.52 -7.64
CA SER A 130 -1.64 -8.58 -8.64
C SER A 130 -0.52 -8.55 -9.70
N ALA A 131 -0.13 -7.36 -10.18
CA ALA A 131 0.96 -7.21 -11.15
C ALA A 131 2.32 -7.54 -10.53
N ILE A 132 2.51 -7.19 -9.24
CA ILE A 132 3.72 -7.56 -8.51
C ILE A 132 3.81 -9.08 -8.34
N LYS A 133 2.69 -9.74 -8.00
CA LYS A 133 2.61 -11.20 -7.92
C LYS A 133 2.93 -11.84 -9.27
N GLU A 134 2.31 -11.39 -10.35
CA GLU A 134 2.56 -11.91 -11.70
C GLU A 134 4.06 -11.80 -12.07
N LEU A 135 4.68 -10.64 -11.79
CA LEU A 135 6.11 -10.44 -12.03
C LEU A 135 6.97 -11.42 -11.21
N VAL A 136 6.70 -11.56 -9.91
CA VAL A 136 7.47 -12.44 -9.02
C VAL A 136 7.28 -13.92 -9.38
N ASP A 137 6.10 -14.33 -9.81
CA ASP A 137 5.83 -15.69 -10.25
C ASP A 137 6.46 -16.01 -11.63
N SER A 138 6.90 -14.99 -12.38
CA SER A 138 7.50 -15.15 -13.72
C SER A 138 9.02 -15.34 -13.74
N ILE A 139 9.68 -15.15 -12.59
CA ILE A 139 11.15 -15.23 -12.44
C ILE A 139 11.57 -16.51 -11.72
#